data_AF-A0A9X1U8P0-F1
#
_entry.id   AF-A0A9X1U8P0-F1
#
_cell.length_a   1.000
_cell.length_b   1.000
_cell.length_c   1.000
_cell.angle_alpha   90.00
_cell.angle_beta   90.00
_cell.angle_gamma   90.00
#
_symmetry.space_group_name_H-M   'P 1'
#
loop_
_entity.id
_entity.type
_entity.pdbx_description
1 polymer ?
#
loop_
_entity_poly.entity_id
_entity_poly.type
_entity_poly.pdbx_seq_one_letter_code
_entity_poly.pdbx_strand_id
1 'polypeptide(L)'
;MTSRADKLSRIVSLVKLQLRLSEWQLAQMRQEEQAMQDEQAWLVGTLNEGKAPAGSSSDSIARRLNRTSVGARAVQERAAMQLDKVRSETRRVKQLEDVAKAALADKLRDAEKRSLEDMAGTHAAARDLTPRPARRTKT
;
A
#
# COMPACT_ATOMS: atom_id res chain seq x y z
N MET A 1 25.79 9.79 4.04
CA MET A 1 24.68 9.32 4.91
C MET A 1 23.37 9.51 4.15
N THR A 2 22.50 8.50 4.07
CA THR A 2 21.18 8.63 3.39
C THR A 2 20.27 9.54 4.20
N SER A 3 19.73 10.58 3.57
CA SER A 3 18.87 11.56 4.25
C SER A 3 17.54 10.91 4.67
N ARG A 4 16.84 11.51 5.65
CA ARG A 4 15.51 11.05 6.09
C ARG A 4 14.52 10.97 4.92
N ALA A 5 14.56 11.94 4.00
CA ALA A 5 13.73 11.96 2.81
C ALA A 5 13.99 10.75 1.89
N ASP A 6 15.25 10.38 1.67
CA ASP A 6 15.61 9.25 0.80
C ASP A 6 15.17 7.92 1.42
N LYS A 7 15.28 7.78 2.75
CA LYS A 7 14.79 6.61 3.49
C LYS A 7 13.27 6.49 3.39
N LEU A 8 12.54 7.60 3.59
CA LEU A 8 11.08 7.62 3.48
C LEU A 8 10.61 7.31 2.06
N SER A 9 11.28 7.84 1.04
CA SER A 9 11.01 7.52 -0.37
C SER A 9 11.16 6.01 -0.65
N ARG A 10 12.23 5.38 -0.13
CA ARG A 10 12.43 3.93 -0.26
C ARG A 10 11.34 3.13 0.46
N ILE A 11 10.93 3.54 1.64
CA ILE A 11 9.83 2.91 2.39
C ILE A 11 8.53 3.00 1.59
N VAL A 12 8.19 4.18 1.05
CA VAL A 12 7.01 4.37 0.20
C VAL A 12 7.03 3.42 -0.99
N SER A 13 8.17 3.29 -1.68
CA SER A 13 8.31 2.36 -2.81
C SER A 13 8.06 0.90 -2.40
N LEU A 14 8.59 0.46 -1.26
CA LEU A 14 8.36 -0.90 -0.76
C LEU A 14 6.89 -1.14 -0.41
N VAL A 15 6.25 -0.20 0.29
CA VAL A 15 4.85 -0.35 0.69
C VAL A 15 3.91 -0.31 -0.53
N LYS A 16 4.24 0.44 -1.58
CA LYS A 16 3.51 0.39 -2.87
C LYS A 16 3.62 -0.97 -3.55
N LEU A 17 4.79 -1.60 -3.51
CA LEU A 17 4.96 -2.97 -4.03
C LEU A 17 4.13 -3.98 -3.24
N GLN A 18 4.09 -3.84 -1.91
CA GLN A 18 3.25 -4.66 -1.05
C GLN A 18 1.76 -4.49 -1.38
N LEU A 19 1.30 -3.24 -1.58
CA LEU A 19 -0.07 -2.95 -2.01
C LEU A 19 -0.40 -3.67 -3.32
N ARG A 20 0.47 -3.56 -4.34
CA ARG A 20 0.27 -4.25 -5.63
C ARG A 20 0.18 -5.76 -5.50
N LEU A 21 1.01 -6.36 -4.63
CA LEU A 21 0.93 -7.79 -4.34
C LEU A 21 -0.42 -8.16 -3.71
N SER A 22 -0.91 -7.34 -2.76
CA SER A 22 -2.21 -7.57 -2.12
C SER A 22 -3.39 -7.45 -3.10
N GLU A 23 -3.32 -6.49 -4.03
CA GLU A 23 -4.30 -6.29 -5.11
C GLU A 23 -4.30 -7.47 -6.08
N TRP A 24 -3.12 -7.97 -6.45
CA TRP A 24 -2.98 -9.14 -7.30
C TRP A 24 -3.56 -10.39 -6.64
N GLN A 25 -3.30 -10.62 -5.36
CA GLN A 25 -3.91 -11.72 -4.60
C GLN A 25 -5.44 -11.63 -4.60
N LEU A 26 -6.01 -10.42 -4.46
CA LEU A 26 -7.45 -10.21 -4.53
C LEU A 26 -8.00 -10.54 -5.93
N ALA A 27 -7.30 -10.12 -6.99
CA ALA A 27 -7.69 -10.43 -8.36
C ALA A 27 -7.69 -11.94 -8.63
N GLN A 28 -6.67 -12.67 -8.12
CA GLN A 28 -6.62 -14.12 -8.21
C GLN A 28 -7.82 -14.78 -7.51
N MET A 29 -8.15 -14.36 -6.29
CA MET A 29 -9.31 -14.92 -5.58
C MET A 29 -10.63 -14.65 -6.29
N ARG A 30 -10.80 -13.48 -6.90
CA ARG A 30 -11.99 -13.18 -7.72
C ARG A 30 -12.07 -14.04 -8.97
N GLN A 31 -10.92 -14.34 -9.59
CA GLN A 31 -10.87 -15.26 -10.72
C GLN A 31 -11.26 -16.68 -10.30
N GLU A 32 -10.78 -17.15 -9.15
CA GLU A 32 -11.16 -18.45 -8.59
C GLU A 32 -12.66 -18.49 -8.25
N GLU A 33 -13.20 -17.42 -7.65
CA GLU A 33 -14.64 -17.30 -7.37
C GLU A 33 -15.47 -17.39 -8.67
N GLN A 34 -15.08 -16.65 -9.71
CA GLN A 34 -15.77 -16.68 -11.00
C GLN A 34 -15.73 -18.08 -11.62
N ALA A 35 -14.58 -18.75 -11.60
CA ALA A 35 -14.47 -20.11 -12.13
C ALA A 35 -15.39 -21.10 -11.40
N MET A 36 -15.56 -20.96 -10.08
CA MET A 36 -16.48 -21.80 -9.31
C MET A 36 -17.95 -21.46 -9.61
N GLN A 37 -18.28 -20.19 -9.83
CA GLN A 37 -19.63 -19.76 -10.24
C GLN A 37 -19.97 -20.28 -11.64
N ASP A 38 -19.01 -20.22 -12.57
CA ASP A 38 -19.16 -20.74 -13.93
C ASP A 38 -19.36 -22.27 -13.91
N GLU A 39 -18.60 -23.00 -13.08
CA GLU A 39 -18.81 -24.45 -12.89
C GLU A 39 -20.20 -24.74 -12.32
N GLN A 40 -20.66 -23.98 -11.32
CA GLN A 40 -22.00 -24.14 -10.76
C GLN A 40 -23.08 -23.89 -11.82
N ALA A 41 -22.97 -22.79 -12.58
CA ALA A 41 -23.91 -22.44 -13.64
C ALA A 41 -23.95 -23.53 -14.71
N TRP A 42 -22.79 -24.07 -15.08
CA TRP A 42 -22.69 -25.18 -16.02
C TRP A 42 -23.35 -26.46 -15.49
N LEU A 43 -23.07 -26.87 -14.24
CA LEU A 43 -23.67 -28.06 -13.63
C LEU A 43 -25.20 -27.93 -13.53
N VAL A 44 -25.70 -26.77 -13.09
CA VAL A 44 -27.14 -26.50 -13.04
C VAL A 44 -27.77 -26.52 -14.43
N GLY A 45 -27.10 -25.94 -15.42
CA GLY A 45 -27.53 -25.98 -16.83
C GLY A 45 -27.68 -27.41 -17.35
N THR A 46 -26.64 -28.25 -17.17
CA THR A 46 -26.68 -29.65 -17.60
C THR A 46 -27.78 -30.48 -16.92
N LEU A 47 -28.06 -30.23 -15.64
CA LEU A 47 -29.15 -30.86 -14.92
C LEU A 47 -30.52 -30.44 -15.47
N ASN A 48 -30.71 -29.15 -15.73
CA ASN A 48 -31.97 -28.61 -16.28
C ASN A 48 -32.25 -29.12 -17.70
N GLU A 49 -31.21 -29.30 -18.51
CA GLU A 49 -31.31 -29.83 -19.87
C GLU A 49 -31.49 -31.36 -19.91
N GLY A 50 -31.43 -32.05 -18.76
CA GLY A 50 -31.49 -33.51 -18.68
C GLY A 50 -30.27 -34.23 -19.29
N LYS A 51 -29.25 -33.47 -19.71
CA LYS A 51 -28.01 -33.97 -20.29
C LYS A 51 -26.93 -33.98 -19.23
N ALA A 52 -26.99 -34.97 -18.33
CA ALA A 52 -25.92 -35.19 -17.38
C ALA A 52 -24.57 -35.32 -18.11
N PRO A 53 -23.48 -34.70 -17.60
CA PRO A 53 -22.14 -34.92 -18.13
C PRO A 53 -21.87 -36.41 -18.24
N ALA A 54 -21.30 -36.86 -19.37
CA ALA A 54 -21.13 -38.28 -19.66
C ALA A 54 -20.50 -39.04 -18.47
N GLY A 55 -21.18 -40.07 -17.99
CA GLY A 55 -20.72 -40.90 -16.88
C GLY A 55 -20.94 -40.34 -15.46
N SER A 56 -21.63 -39.20 -15.30
CA SER A 56 -21.99 -38.67 -13.98
C SER A 56 -23.42 -39.02 -13.59
N SER A 57 -23.61 -39.62 -12.41
CA SER A 57 -24.92 -39.78 -11.80
C SER A 57 -25.42 -38.45 -11.20
N SER A 58 -26.74 -38.33 -11.04
CA SER A 58 -27.36 -37.18 -10.34
C SER A 58 -26.75 -36.94 -8.96
N ASP A 59 -26.51 -38.02 -8.19
CA ASP A 59 -25.83 -37.96 -6.89
C ASP A 59 -24.40 -37.42 -6.95
N SER A 60 -23.66 -37.74 -8.02
CA SER A 60 -22.31 -37.21 -8.23
C SER A 60 -22.34 -35.71 -8.51
N ILE A 61 -23.29 -35.27 -9.33
CA ILE A 61 -23.49 -33.85 -9.65
C ILE A 61 -23.91 -33.07 -8.40
N ALA A 62 -24.85 -33.59 -7.61
CA ALA A 62 -25.28 -32.97 -6.36
C ALA A 62 -24.12 -32.80 -5.36
N ARG A 63 -23.25 -33.82 -5.23
CA ARG A 63 -22.04 -33.72 -4.41
C ARG A 63 -21.06 -32.67 -4.92
N ARG A 64 -20.84 -32.60 -6.24
CA ARG A 64 -19.98 -31.58 -6.86
C ARG A 64 -20.53 -30.18 -6.62
N LEU A 65 -21.83 -29.98 -6.82
CA LEU A 65 -22.50 -28.68 -6.63
C LEU A 65 -22.43 -28.23 -5.17
N ASN A 66 -22.61 -29.14 -4.21
CA ASN A 66 -22.40 -28.82 -2.79
C ASN A 66 -20.95 -28.41 -2.50
N ARG A 67 -19.98 -29.15 -3.05
CA ARG A 67 -18.56 -28.85 -2.85
C ARG A 67 -18.16 -27.50 -3.46
N THR A 68 -18.60 -27.21 -4.68
CA THR A 68 -18.32 -25.94 -5.35
C THR A 68 -19.05 -24.78 -4.67
N SER A 69 -20.26 -24.98 -4.15
CA SER A 69 -21.00 -23.96 -3.39
C SER A 69 -20.30 -23.60 -2.07
N VAL A 70 -19.89 -24.61 -1.30
CA VAL A 70 -19.12 -24.39 -0.06
C VAL A 70 -17.76 -23.76 -0.37
N GLY A 71 -17.08 -24.23 -1.42
CA GLY A 71 -15.81 -23.66 -1.88
C GLY A 71 -15.93 -22.19 -2.29
N ALA A 72 -16.95 -21.85 -3.07
CA ALA A 72 -17.18 -20.47 -3.53
C ALA A 72 -17.43 -19.52 -2.36
N ARG A 73 -18.22 -19.93 -1.35
CA ARG A 73 -18.42 -19.13 -0.13
C ARG A 73 -17.12 -18.90 0.62
N ALA A 74 -16.31 -19.95 0.79
CA ALA A 74 -15.02 -19.82 1.47
C ALA A 74 -14.05 -18.89 0.73
N VAL A 75 -14.03 -18.92 -0.61
CA VAL A 75 -13.24 -17.99 -1.44
C VAL A 75 -13.78 -16.57 -1.32
N GLN A 76 -15.10 -16.39 -1.35
CA GLN A 76 -15.75 -15.09 -1.20
C GLN A 76 -15.42 -14.43 0.14
N GLU A 77 -15.48 -15.19 1.24
CA GLU A 77 -15.10 -14.70 2.57
C GLU A 77 -13.63 -14.27 2.63
N ARG A 78 -12.72 -15.06 2.05
CA ARG A 78 -11.29 -14.71 1.97
C ARG A 78 -11.06 -13.47 1.10
N ALA A 79 -11.77 -13.36 -0.02
CA ALA A 79 -11.71 -12.20 -0.90
C ALA A 79 -12.19 -10.92 -0.18
N ALA A 80 -13.23 -11.02 0.65
CA ALA A 80 -13.70 -9.91 1.48
C ALA A 80 -12.63 -9.45 2.50
N MET A 81 -12.02 -10.40 3.22
CA MET A 81 -10.92 -10.10 4.15
C MET A 81 -9.72 -9.45 3.43
N GLN A 82 -9.37 -9.96 2.25
CA GLN A 82 -8.28 -9.39 1.46
C GLN A 82 -8.62 -8.00 0.93
N LEU A 83 -9.86 -7.73 0.55
CA LEU A 83 -10.28 -6.39 0.15
C LEU A 83 -10.11 -5.39 1.29
N ASP A 84 -10.43 -5.77 2.52
CA ASP A 84 -10.20 -4.91 3.68
C ASP A 84 -8.72 -4.69 3.98
N LYS A 85 -7.89 -5.73 3.75
CA LYS A 85 -6.43 -5.59 3.77
C LYS A 85 -5.95 -4.58 2.73
N VAL A 86 -6.35 -4.71 1.46
CA VAL A 86 -6.00 -3.77 0.37
C VAL A 86 -6.37 -2.34 0.78
N ARG A 87 -7.60 -2.13 1.28
CA ARG A 87 -8.06 -0.80 1.75
C ARG A 87 -7.17 -0.23 2.86
N SER A 88 -6.76 -1.07 3.81
CA SER A 88 -5.86 -0.66 4.90
C SER A 88 -4.46 -0.29 4.38
N GLU A 89 -3.93 -1.06 3.43
CA GLU A 89 -2.63 -0.83 2.81
C GLU A 89 -2.66 0.43 1.93
N THR A 90 -3.74 0.68 1.19
CA THR A 90 -3.93 1.92 0.43
C THR A 90 -3.90 3.15 1.34
N ARG A 91 -4.59 3.11 2.48
CA ARG A 91 -4.55 4.20 3.48
C ARG A 91 -3.14 4.41 4.02
N ARG A 92 -2.42 3.32 4.32
CA ARG A 92 -1.04 3.37 4.79
C ARG A 92 -0.08 3.97 3.75
N VAL A 93 -0.22 3.59 2.47
CA VAL A 93 0.58 4.18 1.38
C VAL A 93 0.36 5.69 1.35
N LYS A 94 -0.90 6.14 1.35
CA LYS A 94 -1.23 7.57 1.28
C LYS A 94 -0.60 8.36 2.43
N GLN A 95 -0.72 7.86 3.66
CA GLN A 95 -0.10 8.50 4.84
C GLN A 95 1.42 8.59 4.72
N LEU A 96 2.08 7.52 4.27
CA LEU A 96 3.54 7.52 4.11
C LEU A 96 3.99 8.43 2.97
N GLU A 97 3.23 8.52 1.89
CA GLU A 97 3.49 9.48 0.81
C GLU A 97 3.44 10.92 1.31
N ASP A 98 2.44 11.27 2.11
CA ASP A 98 2.32 12.62 2.65
C ASP A 98 3.48 12.97 3.59
N VAL A 99 3.88 12.03 4.45
CA VAL A 99 5.07 12.18 5.31
C VAL A 99 6.36 12.30 4.49
N ALA A 100 6.51 11.50 3.42
CA ALA A 100 7.67 11.56 2.54
C ALA A 100 7.75 12.90 1.78
N LYS A 101 6.62 13.42 1.30
CA LYS A 101 6.53 14.74 0.66
C LYS A 101 6.93 15.85 1.61
N ALA A 102 6.43 15.83 2.85
CA ALA A 102 6.80 16.80 3.87
C ALA A 102 8.31 16.76 4.16
N ALA A 103 8.88 15.57 4.37
CA ALA A 103 10.31 15.41 4.62
C ALA A 103 11.19 15.84 3.44
N LEU A 104 10.70 15.69 2.20
CA LEU A 104 11.38 16.18 1.00
C LEU A 104 11.36 17.72 0.95
N ALA A 105 10.20 18.34 1.22
CA ALA A 105 10.08 19.79 1.27
C ALA A 105 11.01 20.39 2.34
N ASP A 106 11.08 19.79 3.53
CA ASP A 106 11.98 20.22 4.60
C ASP A 106 13.46 20.12 4.19
N LYS A 107 13.85 19.01 3.54
CA LYS A 107 15.22 18.84 3.01
C LYS A 107 15.57 19.94 2.00
N LEU A 108 14.64 20.33 1.14
CA LEU A 108 14.85 21.39 0.15
C LEU A 108 15.00 22.76 0.82
N ARG A 109 14.14 23.08 1.80
CA ARG A 109 14.24 24.31 2.60
C ARG A 109 15.57 24.40 3.35
N ASP A 110 16.00 23.30 3.96
CA ASP A 110 17.29 23.25 4.67
C ASP A 110 18.48 23.46 3.73
N ALA A 111 18.40 22.90 2.52
CA ALA A 111 19.43 23.10 1.51
C ALA A 111 19.48 24.55 1.01
N GLU A 112 18.32 25.15 0.76
CA GLU A 112 18.21 26.57 0.39
C GLU A 112 18.73 27.49 1.48
N LYS A 113 18.34 27.24 2.75
CA LYS A 113 18.83 28.01 3.89
C LYS A 113 20.36 27.96 4.01
N ARG A 114 20.96 26.78 3.90
CA ARG A 114 22.44 26.64 3.91
C ARG A 114 23.08 27.41 2.76
N SER A 115 22.52 27.32 1.55
CA SER A 115 23.01 28.06 0.38
C SER A 115 22.95 29.58 0.59
N LEU A 116 21.86 30.10 1.17
CA LEU A 116 21.72 31.51 1.50
C LEU A 116 22.72 31.95 2.59
N GLU A 117 22.93 31.14 3.63
CA GLU A 117 23.92 31.38 4.69
C GLU A 117 25.35 31.41 4.14
N ASP A 118 25.67 30.51 3.21
CA ASP A 118 26.96 30.46 2.52
C ASP A 118 27.18 31.71 1.64
N MET A 119 26.16 32.15 0.90
CA MET A 119 26.23 33.37 0.06
C MET A 119 26.28 34.66 0.90
N ALA A 120 25.62 34.70 2.06
CA ALA A 120 25.63 35.84 2.96
C ALA A 120 26.97 36.01 3.70
N GLY A 121 27.92 35.07 3.54
CA GLY A 121 29.23 35.12 4.21
C GLY A 121 29.13 35.06 5.74
N THR A 122 27.98 34.67 6.29
CA THR A 122 27.72 34.64 7.74
C THR A 122 28.36 33.44 8.45
N HIS A 123 29.50 32.95 7.95
CA HIS A 123 30.33 32.00 8.68
C HIS A 123 31.21 32.77 9.68
N ALA A 124 30.80 32.76 10.95
CA ALA A 124 31.53 33.18 12.15
C ALA A 124 32.04 34.64 12.25
N ALA A 125 32.40 35.33 11.18
CA ALA A 125 33.04 36.65 11.21
C ALA A 125 32.11 37.79 11.67
N ALA A 126 30.79 37.64 11.53
CA ALA A 126 29.84 38.65 11.99
C ALA A 126 29.67 38.69 13.53
N ARG A 127 30.00 37.60 14.23
CA ARG A 127 29.86 37.54 15.70
C ARG A 127 31.02 38.25 16.42
N ASP A 128 32.18 38.36 15.76
CA ASP A 128 33.35 39.10 16.27
C ASP A 128 33.26 40.62 16.04
N LEU A 129 32.33 41.09 15.21
CA LEU A 129 32.16 42.52 14.89
C LEU A 129 31.17 43.26 15.80
N THR A 130 30.59 42.61 16.82
CA THR A 130 29.83 43.31 17.86
C THR A 130 30.75 43.63 19.05
N PRO A 131 31.13 44.90 19.27
CA PRO A 131 31.93 45.26 20.44
C PRO A 131 31.10 44.98 21.69
N ARG A 132 31.61 44.11 22.57
CA ARG A 132 31.06 43.93 23.91
C ARG A 132 31.07 45.29 24.62
N PRO A 133 29.94 45.84 25.08
CA PRO A 133 29.93 47.13 25.75
C PRO A 133 30.78 47.03 27.03
N ALA A 134 31.82 47.86 27.10
CA ALA A 134 32.71 47.96 28.24
C ALA A 134 31.88 48.30 29.50
N ARG A 135 31.83 47.36 30.46
CA ARG A 135 31.27 47.63 31.77
C ARG A 135 32.20 48.60 32.50
N ARG A 136 31.79 49.88 32.62
CA ARG A 136 32.40 50.86 33.54
C ARG A 136 32.15 50.39 34.98
N THR A 137 33.18 49.87 35.63
CA THR A 137 33.27 49.84 37.09
C THR A 137 33.49 51.27 37.58
N LYS A 138 32.55 51.79 38.39
CA LYS A 138 32.79 52.97 39.23
C LYS A 138 33.19 52.45 40.62
N THR A 139 34.34 52.93 41.08
CA THR A 139 34.77 52.99 42.48
C THR A 139 33.76 53.72 43.35
#